data_AF-A0A8H7EX81-F1
#
_entry.id   AF-A0A8H7EX81-F1
#
_cell.length_a   1.000
_cell.length_b   1.000
_cell.length_c   1.000
_cell.angle_alpha   90.00
_cell.angle_beta   90.00
_cell.angle_gamma   90.00
#
_symmetry.space_group_name_H-M   'P 1'
#
loop_
_entity.id
_entity.type
_entity.pdbx_description
1 polymer ?
#
loop_
_entity_poly.entity_id
_entity_poly.type
_entity_poly.pdbx_seq_one_letter_code
_entity_poly.pdbx_strand_id
1 'polypeptide(L)'
;MATDDHTSLTEGNEVEQHEKLTAHLKLPSTIEQFVQDCRNIGQTAVAVDGHFKTVKAGLADLVRKYGRDFPGIQGVYVPKWNSFMARWDGENGLLWSSRAFASKTVVALKGKSFPLKSHFDLLLTVRLYRLRGKPSTHLDQRD
;
A
#
# COMPACT_ATOMS: atom_id res chain seq x y z
N MET A 1 47.04 -18.40 -4.09
CA MET A 1 46.32 -17.41 -4.91
C MET A 1 44.85 -17.80 -4.87
N ALA A 2 44.03 -16.96 -4.23
CA ALA A 2 42.56 -16.87 -4.23
C ALA A 2 42.14 -16.26 -2.89
N THR A 3 41.99 -14.94 -2.88
CA THR A 3 41.36 -14.16 -1.82
C THR A 3 39.86 -14.26 -2.00
N ASP A 4 39.16 -15.03 -1.18
CA ASP A 4 37.70 -14.91 -1.06
C ASP A 4 37.41 -13.92 0.05
N ASP A 5 37.19 -12.70 -0.42
CA ASP A 5 36.90 -11.49 0.30
C ASP A 5 35.49 -11.61 0.90
N HIS A 6 35.43 -12.11 2.14
CA HIS A 6 34.30 -11.80 3.02
C HIS A 6 34.25 -10.28 3.16
N THR A 7 33.42 -9.63 2.34
CA THR A 7 33.11 -8.21 2.46
C THR A 7 32.36 -8.00 3.77
N SER A 8 33.16 -7.86 4.82
CA SER A 8 32.78 -7.35 6.12
C SER A 8 32.16 -5.97 5.88
N LEU A 9 30.84 -5.90 6.03
CA LEU A 9 30.08 -4.65 6.06
C LEU A 9 30.60 -3.82 7.24
N THR A 10 31.57 -2.96 6.97
CA THR A 10 32.16 -2.03 7.92
C THR A 10 31.26 -0.80 7.97
N GLU A 11 30.90 -0.37 9.18
CA GLU A 11 29.92 0.69 9.50
C GLU A 11 30.08 1.99 8.69
N GLY A 12 31.29 2.30 8.21
CA GLY A 12 31.57 3.46 7.35
C GLY A 12 30.85 3.45 5.99
N ASN A 13 30.65 2.27 5.37
CA ASN A 13 29.91 2.16 4.11
C ASN A 13 28.40 2.36 4.30
N GLU A 14 27.85 1.96 5.45
CA GLU A 14 26.42 2.11 5.73
C GLU A 14 26.06 3.58 5.95
N VAL A 15 26.90 4.33 6.69
CA VAL A 15 26.70 5.77 6.93
C VAL A 15 26.73 6.55 5.61
N GLU A 16 27.68 6.28 4.71
CA GLU A 16 27.78 6.97 3.43
C GLU A 16 26.57 6.69 2.51
N GLN A 17 26.10 5.43 2.49
CA GLN A 17 24.89 5.05 1.75
C GLN A 17 23.64 5.75 2.32
N HIS A 18 23.56 5.86 3.65
CA HIS A 18 22.49 6.58 4.34
C HIS A 18 22.47 8.07 4.01
N GLU A 19 23.63 8.72 3.96
CA GLU A 19 23.75 10.12 3.58
C GLU A 19 23.34 10.35 2.13
N LYS A 20 23.79 9.49 1.20
CA LYS A 20 23.41 9.54 -0.22
C LYS A 20 21.91 9.36 -0.43
N LEU A 21 21.30 8.37 0.22
CA LEU A 21 19.84 8.13 0.19
C LEU A 21 19.07 9.32 0.77
N THR A 22 19.52 9.85 1.90
CA THR A 22 18.89 11.00 2.55
C THR A 22 18.97 12.24 1.67
N ALA A 23 20.11 12.48 1.03
CA ALA A 23 20.29 13.58 0.08
C ALA A 23 19.33 13.44 -1.11
N HIS A 24 19.24 12.24 -1.69
CA HIS A 24 18.34 11.95 -2.81
C HIS A 24 16.85 12.14 -2.45
N LEU A 25 16.42 11.66 -1.27
CA LEU A 25 15.04 11.80 -0.79
C LEU A 25 14.65 13.25 -0.47
N LYS A 26 15.63 14.11 -0.19
CA LYS A 26 15.42 15.55 0.07
C LYS A 26 15.49 16.42 -1.19
N LEU A 27 15.84 15.86 -2.35
CA LEU A 27 15.84 16.62 -3.59
C LEU A 27 14.41 17.11 -3.90
N PRO A 28 14.23 18.40 -4.26
CA PRO A 28 12.92 18.94 -4.62
C PRO A 28 12.21 18.10 -5.69
N SER A 29 12.95 17.68 -6.72
CA SER A 29 12.45 16.83 -7.81
C SER A 29 11.93 15.47 -7.32
N THR A 30 12.60 14.84 -6.33
CA THR A 30 12.17 13.56 -5.76
C THR A 30 10.87 13.73 -4.96
N ILE A 31 10.78 14.80 -4.17
CA ILE A 31 9.58 15.11 -3.39
C ILE A 31 8.41 15.46 -4.32
N GLU A 32 8.65 16.24 -5.36
CA GLU A 32 7.64 16.60 -6.37
C GLU A 32 7.12 15.37 -7.11
N GLN A 33 8.02 14.48 -7.55
CA GLN A 33 7.62 13.23 -8.19
C GLN A 33 6.76 12.37 -7.26
N PHE A 34 7.17 12.20 -6.00
CA PHE A 34 6.39 11.45 -5.01
C PHE A 34 5.00 12.06 -4.77
N VAL A 35 4.91 13.39 -4.68
CA VAL A 35 3.63 14.10 -4.55
C VAL A 35 2.77 13.88 -5.79
N GLN A 36 3.36 13.89 -6.98
CA GLN A 36 2.63 13.65 -8.22
C GLN A 36 2.12 12.20 -8.30
N ASP A 37 2.92 11.22 -7.89
CA ASP A 37 2.49 9.82 -7.83
C ASP A 37 1.33 9.63 -6.85
N CYS A 38 1.39 10.31 -5.68
CA CYS A 38 0.29 10.32 -4.71
C CYS A 38 -1.00 10.93 -5.30
N ARG A 39 -0.89 11.98 -6.12
CA ARG A 39 -2.04 12.58 -6.81
C ARG A 39 -2.63 11.62 -7.84
N ASN A 40 -1.78 11.01 -8.67
CA ASN A 40 -2.20 10.08 -9.71
C ASN A 40 -2.96 8.89 -9.11
N ILE A 41 -2.41 8.25 -8.07
CA ILE A 41 -3.10 7.13 -7.41
C ILE A 41 -4.39 7.60 -6.70
N GLY A 42 -4.40 8.82 -6.15
CA GLY A 42 -5.61 9.42 -5.57
C GLY A 42 -6.74 9.60 -6.59
N GLN A 43 -6.42 10.03 -7.82
CA GLN A 43 -7.40 10.14 -8.91
C GLN A 43 -7.95 8.76 -9.32
N THR A 44 -7.07 7.77 -9.47
CA THR A 44 -7.47 6.39 -9.74
C THR A 44 -8.40 5.86 -8.65
N ALA A 45 -8.11 6.15 -7.38
CA ALA A 45 -8.94 5.72 -6.26
C ALA A 45 -10.35 6.33 -6.28
N VAL A 46 -10.47 7.60 -6.67
CA VAL A 46 -11.78 8.26 -6.86
C VAL A 46 -12.56 7.61 -8.00
N ALA A 47 -11.90 7.27 -9.11
CA ALA A 47 -12.54 6.56 -10.21
C ALA A 47 -13.06 5.18 -9.78
N VAL A 48 -12.27 4.42 -9.02
CA VAL A 48 -12.65 3.12 -8.46
C VAL A 48 -13.89 3.25 -7.55
N ASP A 49 -13.95 4.27 -6.70
CA ASP A 49 -15.14 4.53 -5.87
C ASP A 49 -16.39 4.81 -6.72
N GLY A 50 -16.24 5.59 -7.79
CA GLY A 50 -17.30 5.82 -8.78
C GLY A 50 -17.79 4.52 -9.45
N HIS A 51 -16.87 3.62 -9.81
CA HIS A 51 -17.22 2.31 -10.35
C HIS A 51 -17.91 1.42 -9.33
N PHE A 52 -17.50 1.46 -8.05
CA PHE A 52 -18.18 0.76 -6.96
C PHE A 52 -19.66 1.16 -6.84
N LYS A 53 -19.93 2.47 -6.88
CA LYS A 53 -21.28 3.03 -6.83
C LYS A 53 -22.11 2.63 -8.06
N THR A 54 -21.49 2.62 -9.24
CA THR A 54 -22.15 2.22 -10.50
C THR A 54 -22.64 0.78 -10.45
N VAL A 55 -21.79 -0.16 -10.02
CA VAL A 55 -22.18 -1.57 -9.88
C VAL A 55 -23.27 -1.74 -8.80
N LYS A 56 -23.18 -0.99 -7.69
CA LYS A 56 -24.22 -1.02 -6.65
C LYS A 56 -25.58 -0.59 -7.21
N ALA A 57 -25.61 0.46 -8.03
CA ALA A 57 -26.83 0.89 -8.70
C ALA A 57 -27.35 -0.19 -9.67
N GLY A 58 -26.47 -0.81 -10.47
CA GLY A 58 -26.84 -1.92 -11.34
C GLY A 58 -27.43 -3.13 -10.60
N LEU A 59 -26.85 -3.50 -9.45
CA LEU A 59 -27.39 -4.55 -8.58
C LEU A 59 -28.78 -4.18 -8.04
N ALA A 60 -28.99 -2.93 -7.62
CA ALA A 60 -30.29 -2.46 -7.15
C ALA A 60 -31.35 -2.54 -8.26
N ASP A 61 -30.99 -2.19 -9.50
CA ASP A 61 -31.88 -2.33 -10.66
C ASP A 61 -32.22 -3.79 -10.98
N LEU A 62 -31.25 -4.70 -10.86
CA LEU A 62 -31.49 -6.14 -11.02
C LEU A 62 -32.44 -6.68 -9.95
N VAL A 63 -32.26 -6.28 -8.68
CA VAL A 63 -33.18 -6.67 -7.60
C VAL A 63 -34.59 -6.13 -7.86
N ARG A 64 -34.71 -4.87 -8.31
CA ARG A 64 -36.00 -4.26 -8.62
C ARG A 64 -36.75 -4.99 -9.74
N LYS A 65 -36.04 -5.39 -10.81
CA LYS A 65 -36.65 -6.02 -11.99
C LYS A 65 -36.88 -7.51 -11.80
N TYR A 66 -35.93 -8.21 -11.18
CA TYR A 66 -35.85 -9.67 -11.20
C TYR A 66 -35.66 -10.29 -9.82
N GLY A 67 -35.76 -9.52 -8.72
CA GLY A 67 -35.47 -10.01 -7.36
C GLY A 67 -36.39 -11.14 -6.90
N ARG A 68 -37.62 -11.23 -7.44
CA ARG A 68 -38.53 -12.36 -7.18
C ARG A 68 -38.06 -13.64 -7.86
N ASP A 69 -37.55 -13.54 -9.09
CA ASP A 69 -37.10 -14.69 -9.88
C ASP A 69 -35.68 -15.13 -9.48
N PHE A 70 -34.85 -14.18 -9.02
CA PHE A 70 -33.46 -14.40 -8.62
C PHE A 70 -33.18 -13.80 -7.24
N PRO A 71 -33.71 -14.40 -6.15
CA PRO A 71 -33.52 -13.90 -4.80
C PRO A 71 -32.05 -13.85 -4.35
N GLY A 72 -31.18 -14.65 -4.99
CA GLY A 72 -29.73 -14.63 -4.76
C GLY A 72 -29.07 -13.28 -5.02
N ILE A 73 -29.61 -12.46 -5.93
CA ILE A 73 -29.07 -11.11 -6.21
C ILE A 73 -29.15 -10.25 -4.95
N GLN A 74 -30.33 -10.21 -4.32
CA GLN A 74 -30.54 -9.46 -3.09
C GLN A 74 -29.88 -10.13 -1.89
N GLY A 75 -29.98 -11.47 -1.77
CA GLY A 75 -29.52 -12.19 -0.59
C GLY A 75 -28.00 -12.39 -0.51
N VAL A 76 -27.30 -12.45 -1.64
CA VAL A 76 -25.87 -12.82 -1.68
C VAL A 76 -25.03 -11.72 -2.30
N TYR A 77 -25.38 -11.27 -3.51
CA TYR A 77 -24.49 -10.38 -4.26
C TYR A 77 -24.49 -8.95 -3.73
N VAL A 78 -25.66 -8.39 -3.37
CA VAL A 78 -25.74 -7.04 -2.77
C VAL A 78 -24.96 -6.93 -1.46
N PRO A 79 -25.13 -7.83 -0.45
CA PRO A 79 -24.34 -7.78 0.78
C PRO A 79 -22.83 -7.96 0.55
N LYS A 80 -22.45 -8.85 -0.37
CA LYS A 80 -21.04 -9.07 -0.73
C LYS A 80 -20.42 -7.82 -1.36
N TRP A 81 -21.16 -7.14 -2.25
CA TRP A 81 -20.72 -5.89 -2.84
C TRP A 81 -20.57 -4.77 -1.80
N ASN A 82 -21.55 -4.62 -0.90
CA ASN A 82 -21.47 -3.65 0.20
C ASN A 82 -20.25 -3.90 1.09
N SER A 83 -19.88 -5.17 1.30
CA SER A 83 -18.69 -5.54 2.06
C SER A 83 -17.38 -5.14 1.35
N PHE A 84 -17.30 -5.23 0.02
CA PHE A 84 -16.15 -4.72 -0.73
C PHE A 84 -16.05 -3.20 -0.64
N MET A 85 -17.17 -2.48 -0.76
CA MET A 85 -17.20 -1.03 -0.60
C MET A 85 -16.75 -0.62 0.81
N ALA A 86 -17.22 -1.31 1.86
CA ALA A 86 -16.81 -1.02 3.24
C ALA A 86 -15.31 -1.26 3.48
N ARG A 87 -14.73 -2.30 2.86
CA ARG A 87 -13.27 -2.54 2.91
C ARG A 87 -12.47 -1.48 2.15
N TRP A 88 -13.05 -0.92 1.10
CA TRP A 88 -12.41 0.11 0.28
C TRP A 88 -12.45 1.50 0.96
N ASP A 89 -13.64 2.04 1.23
CA ASP A 89 -13.87 3.43 1.66
C ASP A 89 -14.50 3.54 3.06
N GLY A 90 -14.55 2.46 3.84
CA GLY A 90 -14.94 2.54 5.25
C GLY A 90 -13.97 3.39 6.07
N GLU A 91 -14.36 3.78 7.30
CA GLU A 91 -13.55 4.61 8.21
C GLU A 91 -12.13 4.06 8.44
N ASN A 92 -12.00 2.72 8.53
CA ASN A 92 -10.72 2.01 8.59
C ASN A 92 -10.40 1.25 7.28
N GLY A 93 -11.00 1.68 6.18
CA GLY A 93 -10.83 1.11 4.85
C GLY A 93 -9.46 1.38 4.26
N LEU A 94 -9.16 0.68 3.17
CA LEU A 94 -7.87 0.79 2.49
C LEU A 94 -7.62 2.22 1.99
N LEU A 95 -8.65 2.90 1.47
CA LEU A 95 -8.53 4.23 0.88
C LEU A 95 -8.06 5.28 1.91
N TRP A 96 -8.76 5.39 3.04
CA TRP A 96 -8.44 6.37 4.07
C TRP A 96 -7.11 6.08 4.74
N SER A 97 -6.81 4.80 5.01
CA SER A 97 -5.54 4.37 5.60
C SER A 97 -4.35 4.70 4.70
N SER A 98 -4.45 4.40 3.41
CA SER A 98 -3.41 4.72 2.42
C SER A 98 -3.25 6.23 2.25
N ARG A 99 -4.34 6.99 2.21
CA ARG A 99 -4.31 8.46 2.13
C ARG A 99 -3.62 9.09 3.34
N ALA A 100 -3.94 8.62 4.55
CA ALA A 100 -3.34 9.11 5.79
C ALA A 100 -1.83 8.81 5.81
N PHE A 101 -1.42 7.60 5.40
CA PHE A 101 -0.01 7.23 5.31
C PHE A 101 0.74 8.10 4.29
N ALA A 102 0.22 8.23 3.06
CA ALA A 102 0.84 9.06 2.02
C ALA A 102 0.99 10.53 2.48
N SER A 103 -0.02 11.08 3.13
CA SER A 103 0.02 12.45 3.66
C SER A 103 1.10 12.63 4.73
N LYS A 104 1.22 11.68 5.67
CA LYS A 104 2.27 11.67 6.69
C LYS A 104 3.67 11.58 6.07
N THR A 105 3.84 10.75 5.04
CA THR A 105 5.11 10.61 4.31
C THR A 105 5.50 11.90 3.58
N VAL A 106 4.55 12.57 2.91
CA VAL A 106 4.81 13.87 2.27
C VAL A 106 5.22 14.92 3.31
N VAL A 107 4.54 14.96 4.47
CA VAL A 107 4.90 15.90 5.55
C VAL A 107 6.30 15.61 6.09
N ALA A 108 6.66 14.34 6.29
CA ALA A 108 7.99 13.96 6.72
C ALA A 108 9.07 14.40 5.71
N LEU A 109 8.84 14.19 4.41
CA LEU A 109 9.76 14.59 3.33
C LEU A 109 9.90 16.11 3.19
N LYS A 110 8.83 16.87 3.44
CA LYS A 110 8.86 18.34 3.39
C LYS A 110 9.34 18.99 4.69
N GLY A 111 9.31 18.27 5.81
CA GLY A 111 9.73 18.76 7.11
C GLY A 111 11.26 18.87 7.24
N LYS A 112 11.74 19.86 7.98
CA LYS A 112 13.18 20.04 8.29
C LYS A 112 13.74 18.99 9.26
N SER A 113 12.89 18.16 9.86
CA SER A 113 13.26 17.08 10.77
C SER A 113 12.65 15.79 10.26
N PHE A 114 13.43 15.04 9.45
CA PHE A 114 13.27 13.59 9.37
C PHE A 114 13.96 13.07 10.64
N PRO A 115 13.23 12.67 11.71
CA PRO A 115 13.90 12.10 12.86
C PRO A 115 14.37 10.72 12.42
N LEU A 116 15.69 10.53 12.32
CA LEU A 116 16.35 9.28 11.94
C LEU A 116 15.84 8.05 12.73
N LYS A 117 15.20 8.25 13.89
CA LYS A 117 14.48 7.21 14.64
C LYS A 117 13.33 6.55 13.87
N SER A 118 12.63 7.25 12.96
CA SER A 118 11.53 6.66 12.20
C SER A 118 12.01 5.72 11.08
N HIS A 119 13.30 5.71 10.76
CA HIS A 119 13.86 4.82 9.74
C HIS A 119 13.98 3.38 10.23
N PHE A 120 14.20 3.15 11.54
CA PHE A 120 14.06 1.82 12.12
C PHE A 120 12.63 1.32 11.97
N ASP A 121 11.62 2.16 12.21
CA ASP A 121 10.22 1.77 12.04
C ASP A 121 9.85 1.52 10.57
N LEU A 122 10.37 2.31 9.63
CA LEU A 122 10.14 2.13 8.19
C LEU A 122 10.82 0.85 7.68
N LEU A 123 12.09 0.61 8.07
CA LEU A 123 12.82 -0.62 7.75
C LEU A 123 12.16 -1.82 8.39
N LEU A 124 11.69 -1.74 9.65
CA LEU A 124 10.95 -2.82 10.31
C LEU A 124 9.64 -3.08 9.57
N THR A 125 8.91 -2.04 9.18
CA THR A 125 7.63 -2.17 8.46
C THR A 125 7.83 -2.79 7.08
N VAL A 126 8.82 -2.33 6.30
CA VAL A 126 9.16 -2.91 4.98
C VAL A 126 9.67 -4.35 5.12
N ARG A 127 10.45 -4.64 6.17
CA ARG A 127 10.97 -5.99 6.46
C ARG A 127 9.84 -6.92 6.91
N LEU A 128 8.90 -6.47 7.73
CA LEU A 128 7.71 -7.21 8.15
C LEU A 128 6.75 -7.46 6.98
N TYR A 129 6.58 -6.50 6.05
CA TYR A 129 5.81 -6.69 4.83
C TYR A 129 6.46 -7.71 3.88
N ARG A 130 7.80 -7.68 3.71
CA ARG A 130 8.53 -8.72 2.94
C ARG A 130 8.46 -10.10 3.58
N LEU A 131 8.48 -10.18 4.90
CA LEU A 131 8.38 -11.45 5.62
C LEU A 131 6.96 -12.04 5.59
N ARG A 132 5.92 -11.20 5.60
CA ARG A 132 4.52 -11.64 5.38
C ARG A 132 4.20 -12.01 3.93
N GLY A 133 4.99 -11.54 2.96
CA GLY A 133 4.81 -11.81 1.53
C GLY A 133 5.59 -13.00 0.97
N LYS A 134 6.39 -13.71 1.78
CA LYS A 134 6.99 -14.98 1.35
C LYS A 134 6.02 -16.12 1.64
N PRO A 135 5.46 -16.82 0.64
CA PRO A 135 4.80 -18.09 0.88
C PRO A 135 5.82 -19.06 1.48
N SER A 136 5.48 -19.67 2.61
CA SER A 136 6.25 -20.72 3.24
C SER A 136 6.25 -21.95 2.33
N THR A 137 7.23 -22.07 1.44
CA THR A 137 7.53 -23.34 0.77
C THR A 137 8.36 -24.19 1.71
N HIS A 138 7.67 -24.85 2.64
CA HIS A 138 8.15 -26.07 3.29
C HIS A 138 7.07 -27.14 3.09
N LEU A 139 7.20 -27.89 2.00
CA LEU A 139 6.69 -29.25 1.80
C LEU A 139 7.92 -30.01 1.29
N ASP A 140 8.60 -30.68 2.20
CA ASP A 140 8.47 -32.12 2.44
C ASP A 140 9.50 -32.88 1.61
N GLN A 141 10.68 -33.08 2.20
CA GLN A 141 11.60 -34.13 1.78
C GLN A 141 11.41 -35.30 2.75
N ARG A 142 10.53 -36.21 2.35
CA ARG A 142 10.64 -37.63 2.65
C ARG A 142 10.57 -38.36 1.31
N ASP A 143 11.69 -38.96 0.94
CA ASP A 143 11.80 -40.37 0.58
C ASP A 143 13.26 -40.79 0.78
#